data_AF-A0A5B7T114-F1
#
_entry.id   AF-A0A5B7T114-F1
#
_cell.length_a   1.000
_cell.length_b   1.000
_cell.length_c   1.000
_cell.angle_alpha   90.00
_cell.angle_beta   90.00
_cell.angle_gamma   90.00
#
_symmetry.space_group_name_H-M   'P 1'
#
loop_
_entity.id
_entity.type
_entity.pdbx_description
1 polymer ?
#
loop_
_entity_poly.entity_id
_entity_poly.type
_entity_poly.pdbx_seq_one_letter_code
_entity_poly.pdbx_strand_id
1 'polypeptide(L)' 'MCHIEKKLKEVCDTFEGKFLNKLPAFQYVNPTTENVTMWLFNLFTPRLEELNAELVRLEVGESPTRSYCISLY' A
#
# COMPACT_ATOMS: atom_id res chain seq x y z
N MET A 1 -20.15 -2.97 -2.27
CA MET A 1 -18.74 -2.53 -2.26
C MET A 1 -18.58 -1.39 -3.23
N CYS A 2 -17.97 -0.28 -2.81
CA CYS A 2 -17.64 0.84 -3.68
C CYS A 2 -16.59 0.41 -4.72
N HIS A 3 -16.59 1.02 -5.92
CA HIS A 3 -15.62 0.71 -6.98
C HIS A 3 -14.16 0.85 -6.52
N ILE A 4 -13.90 1.82 -5.63
CA ILE A 4 -12.59 2.05 -5.00
C ILE A 4 -12.16 0.84 -4.15
N GLU A 5 -13.03 0.37 -3.25
CA GLU A 5 -12.73 -0.75 -2.36
C GLU A 5 -12.40 -2.02 -3.16
N LYS A 6 -13.15 -2.27 -4.24
CA LYS A 6 -12.90 -3.42 -5.13
C LYS A 6 -11.52 -3.33 -5.79
N LYS A 7 -11.16 -2.17 -6.36
CA LYS A 7 -9.88 -1.94 -7.03
C LYS A 7 -8.70 -2.06 -6.06
N LEU A 8 -8.84 -1.54 -4.84
CA LEU A 8 -7.82 -1.68 -3.80
C LEU A 8 -7.67 -3.14 -3.35
N LYS A 9 -8.80 -3.85 -3.18
CA LYS A 9 -8.78 -5.27 -2.84
C LYS A 9 -8.06 -6.10 -3.91
N GLU A 10 -8.34 -5.88 -5.19
CA GLU A 10 -7.66 -6.56 -6.29
C GLU A 10 -6.13 -6.35 -6.26
N VAL A 11 -5.67 -5.17 -5.84
CA VAL A 11 -4.25 -4.88 -5.66
C VAL A 11 -3.69 -5.64 -4.45
N CYS A 12 -4.39 -5.64 -3.31
CA CYS A 12 -3.99 -6.38 -2.11
C CYS A 12 -3.88 -7.89 -2.36
N ASP A 13 -4.84 -8.48 -3.07
CA ASP A 13 -4.87 -9.89 -3.43
C ASP A 13 -3.62 -10.32 -4.25
N THR A 14 -2.89 -9.39 -4.89
CA THR A 14 -1.65 -9.73 -5.61
C THR A 14 -0.49 -10.12 -4.71
N PHE A 15 -0.47 -9.63 -3.46
CA PHE A 15 0.61 -9.85 -2.49
C PHE A 15 0.14 -10.44 -1.16
N GLU A 16 -1.17 -10.52 -0.93
CA GLU A 16 -1.73 -11.20 0.24
C GLU A 16 -1.25 -12.65 0.32
N GLY A 17 -0.85 -13.09 1.52
CA GLY A 17 -0.29 -14.43 1.75
C GLY A 17 1.11 -14.67 1.19
N LYS A 18 1.74 -13.67 0.56
CA LYS A 18 3.13 -13.75 0.07
C LYS A 18 4.09 -13.07 1.02
N PHE A 19 5.33 -13.54 1.00
CA PHE A 19 6.43 -12.86 1.70
C PHE A 19 6.83 -11.60 0.93
N LEU A 20 6.77 -10.44 1.59
CA LEU A 20 7.19 -9.17 1.00
C LEU A 20 8.63 -9.24 0.47
N ASN A 21 9.53 -9.91 1.19
CA ASN A 21 10.92 -10.17 0.78
C ASN A 21 11.07 -10.90 -0.58
N LYS A 22 10.02 -11.55 -1.08
CA LYS A 22 10.04 -12.23 -2.39
C LYS A 22 9.53 -11.36 -3.52
N LEU A 23 8.95 -10.20 -3.21
CA LEU A 23 8.49 -9.26 -4.23
C LEU A 23 9.69 -8.53 -4.84
N PRO A 24 9.63 -8.21 -6.15
CA PRO A 24 10.71 -7.48 -6.82
C PRO A 24 11.00 -6.12 -6.17
N ALA A 25 10.00 -5.49 -5.57
CA ALA A 25 10.15 -4.21 -4.86
C ALA A 25 11.05 -4.28 -3.62
N PHE A 26 11.23 -5.47 -3.03
CA PHE A 26 11.99 -5.67 -1.79
C PHE A 26 13.19 -6.61 -1.98
N GLN A 27 13.66 -6.84 -3.22
CA GLN A 27 14.86 -7.66 -3.45
C GLN A 27 16.14 -7.02 -2.91
N TYR A 28 16.23 -5.69 -2.97
CA TYR A 28 17.41 -4.91 -2.57
C TYR A 28 17.10 -3.94 -1.43
N VAL A 29 15.87 -3.94 -0.94
CA VAL A 29 15.37 -3.01 0.08
C VAL A 29 14.63 -3.83 1.14
N ASN A 30 14.96 -3.62 2.41
CA ASN A 30 14.27 -4.30 3.50
C ASN A 30 12.79 -3.84 3.55
N PRO A 31 11.83 -4.77 3.69
CA PRO A 31 10.41 -4.43 3.82
C PRO A 31 10.09 -3.94 5.24
N THR A 32 10.74 -2.85 5.66
CA THR A 32 10.34 -2.13 6.88
C THR A 32 8.96 -1.50 6.68
N THR A 33 8.27 -1.17 7.78
CA THR A 33 6.94 -0.57 7.70
C THR A 33 6.96 0.68 6.83
N GLU A 34 7.97 1.55 6.94
CA GLU A 34 8.13 2.77 6.13
C GLU A 34 8.25 2.46 4.63
N ASN A 35 9.11 1.51 4.26
CA ASN A 35 9.31 1.12 2.86
C ASN A 35 8.06 0.45 2.28
N VAL A 36 7.36 -0.33 3.09
CA VAL A 36 6.08 -0.95 2.70
C VAL A 36 5.02 0.11 2.51
N THR A 37 4.88 1.08 3.41
CA THR A 37 3.91 2.18 3.26
C THR A 37 4.21 3.01 2.02
N MET A 38 5.47 3.36 1.76
CA MET A 38 5.86 4.06 0.54
C MET A 38 5.56 3.26 -0.73
N TRP A 39 5.85 1.95 -0.70
CA TRP A 39 5.55 1.06 -1.82
C TRP A 39 4.05 0.95 -2.08
N LEU A 40 3.23 0.77 -1.02
CA LEU A 40 1.78 0.74 -1.11
C LEU A 40 1.21 2.08 -1.60
N PHE A 41 1.76 3.20 -1.14
CA PHE A 41 1.38 4.53 -1.60
C PHE A 41 1.56 4.65 -3.12
N ASN A 42 2.76 4.34 -3.62
CA ASN A 42 3.05 4.35 -5.05
C ASN A 42 2.22 3.34 -5.86
N LEU A 43 1.79 2.25 -5.24
CA LEU A 43 0.95 1.24 -5.86
C LEU A 43 -0.53 1.66 -5.94
N PHE A 44 -1.03 2.34 -4.90
CA PHE A 44 -2.44 2.75 -4.80
C PHE A 44 -2.75 4.07 -5.50
N THR A 45 -1.87 5.06 -5.43
CA THR A 45 -2.06 6.38 -6.04
C THR A 45 -2.54 6.29 -7.50
N PRO A 46 -1.82 5.65 -8.44
CA PRO A 46 -2.26 5.60 -9.84
C PRO A 46 -3.60 4.86 -10.01
N ARG A 47 -3.90 3.87 -9.16
CA ARG A 47 -5.15 3.10 -9.23
C ARG A 47 -6.37 3.89 -8.76
N LEU A 48 -6.15 4.82 -7.83
CA LEU A 48 -7.16 5.75 -7.37
C LEU A 48 -7.36 6.88 -8.39
N GLU A 49 -6.28 7.37 -9.00
CA GLU A 49 -6.35 8.37 -10.08
C GLU A 49 -7.15 7.86 -11.29
N GLU A 50 -7.01 6.59 -11.66
CA GLU A 50 -7.86 5.93 -12.68
C GLU A 50 -9.37 6.04 -12.38
N LEU A 51 -9.73 6.21 -11.10
CA LEU A 51 -11.11 6.31 -10.62
C LEU A 51 -11.52 7.77 -10.32
N ASN A 52 -10.71 8.77 -10.72
CA ASN A 52 -10.85 10.17 -10.33
C ASN A 52 -10.88 10.36 -8.80
N ALA A 53 -10.10 9.57 -8.07
CA ALA A 53 -9.93 9.66 -6.63
C ALA A 53 -8.47 9.98 -6.28
N GLU A 54 -8.25 10.67 -5.16
CA GLU A 54 -6.91 11.03 -4.68
C GLU A 54 -6.59 10.30 -3.38
N LEU A 55 -5.36 9.81 -3.26
CA LEU A 55 -4.85 9.22 -2.02
C LEU A 55 -4.36 10.32 -1.07
N VAL A 56 -5.22 10.78 -0.16
CA VAL A 56 -4.89 11.87 0.77
C VAL A 56 -4.03 11.39 1.94
N ARG A 57 -4.28 10.17 2.42
CA ARG A 57 -3.59 9.58 3.57
C ARG A 57 -3.52 8.06 3.46
N LEU A 58 -2.37 7.51 3.81
CA LEU A 58 -2.15 6.07 3.93
C LEU A 58 -1.49 5.77 5.26
N GLU A 59 -2.06 4.86 6.04
CA GLU A 59 -1.50 4.38 7.30
C GLU A 59 -1.37 2.86 7.25
N VAL A 60 -0.20 2.35 7.62
CA VAL A 60 0.10 0.92 7.68
C VAL A 60 0.57 0.59 9.08
N GLY A 61 -0.13 -0.33 9.73
CA GLY A 61 0.23 -0.85 11.05
C GLY A 61 0.89 -2.22 10.94
N GLU A 62 2.10 -2.35 11.49
CA GLU A 62 2.73 -3.67 11.71
C GLU A 62 2.18 -4.32 12.98
N SER A 63 1.88 -3.50 13.99
CA SER A 63 1.24 -3.92 15.23
C SER A 63 0.38 -2.77 15.78
N PRO A 64 -0.48 -3.01 16.78
CA PRO A 64 -1.36 -1.96 17.33
C PRO A 64 -0.61 -0.73 17.85
N THR A 65 0.67 -0.89 18.19
CA THR A 65 1.52 0.17 18.74
C THR A 65 2.54 0.72 17.75
N ARG A 66 2.65 0.13 16.55
CA ARG A 66 3.57 0.57 15.50
C ARG A 66 2.85 0.69 14.18
N SER A 67 2.62 1.93 13.78
CA SER A 67 2.14 2.29 12.46
C SER A 67 3.00 3.39 11.84
N TYR A 68 3.02 3.41 10.51
CA TYR A 68 3.62 4.50 9.75
C TYR A 68 2.55 5.12 8.86
N CYS A 69 2.50 6.46 8.87
CA CYS A 69 1.49 7.24 8.18
C CYS A 69 2.16 8.19 7.18
N ILE A 70 1.67 8.17 5.94
CA ILE A 70 1.96 9.16 4.90
C ILE A 70 0.71 10.01 4.72
N SER A 71 0.88 11.32 4.56
CA SER A 71 -0.23 12.21 4.25
C SER A 71 0.22 13.42 3.45
N LEU A 72 -0.65 13.89 2.56
CA LEU A 72 -0.34 14.93 1.56
C LEU A 72 -0.90 16.33 1.90
N TYR A 73 -1.19 16.62 3.17
CA TYR A 73 -1.72 17.91 3.61
C TYR A 73 -0.66 19.00 3.80
#